data_AF-A0A139D2W5-F1
#
_entry.id   AF-A0A139D2W5-F1
#
_cell.length_a   1.000
_cell.length_b   1.000
_cell.length_c   1.000
_cell.angle_alpha   90.00
_cell.angle_beta   90.00
_cell.angle_gamma   90.00
#
_symmetry.space_group_name_H-M   'P 1'
#
loop_
_entity.id
_entity.type
_entity.pdbx_description
1 polymer ?
#
loop_
_entity_poly.entity_id
_entity_poly.type
_entity_poly.pdbx_seq_one_letter_code
_entity_poly.pdbx_strand_id
1 'polypeptide(L)'
;AIGTGTDIAIESSDITLVRGDLSSVITAVKLSRATFKKIKQNLFWAFFYNLIAIPVAILGLLHPVIAEMAMATSSISVVTNANLLRRENVQANYK
;
A
#
# COMPACT_ATOMS: atom_id res chain seq x y z
N ALA A 1 5.27 20.67 4.79
CA ALA A 1 5.25 21.88 5.63
C ALA A 1 4.39 21.70 6.87
N ILE A 2 4.44 22.66 7.79
CA ILE A 2 3.40 22.84 8.81
C ILE A 2 2.31 23.74 8.21
N GLY A 3 1.03 23.40 8.40
CA GLY A 3 -0.12 24.13 7.83
C GLY A 3 -0.31 25.56 8.37
N THR A 4 0.41 25.92 9.43
CA THR A 4 0.53 27.30 9.94
C THR A 4 1.82 28.00 9.47
N GLY A 5 2.59 27.37 8.57
CA GLY A 5 3.79 27.94 7.96
C GLY A 5 3.46 28.90 6.82
N THR A 6 4.48 29.47 6.19
CA THR A 6 4.29 30.37 5.04
C THR A 6 3.71 29.63 3.84
N ASP A 7 2.89 30.30 3.03
CA ASP A 7 2.22 29.70 1.87
C ASP A 7 3.21 29.07 0.88
N ILE A 8 4.35 29.74 0.66
CA ILE A 8 5.44 29.23 -0.18
C ILE A 8 5.97 27.89 0.37
N ALA A 9 6.11 27.77 1.69
CA ALA A 9 6.58 26.52 2.30
C ALA A 9 5.53 25.40 2.17
N ILE A 10 4.23 25.74 2.26
CA ILE A 10 3.13 24.79 2.10
C ILE A 10 3.07 24.26 0.66
N GLU A 11 3.10 25.17 -0.32
CA GLU A 11 2.98 24.85 -1.75
C GLU A 11 4.19 24.07 -2.26
N SER A 12 5.39 24.34 -1.72
CA SER A 12 6.62 23.64 -2.12
C SER A 12 6.80 22.26 -1.47
N SER A 13 5.84 21.78 -0.68
CA SER A 13 6.04 20.59 0.15
C SER A 13 5.16 19.40 -0.23
N ASP A 14 5.76 18.21 -0.34
CA ASP A 14 5.06 16.97 -0.71
C ASP A 14 4.07 16.46 0.36
N ILE A 15 4.28 16.88 1.63
CA ILE A 15 3.45 16.50 2.77
C ILE A 15 3.24 17.72 3.66
N THR A 16 1.97 18.08 3.89
CA THR A 16 1.57 19.19 4.76
C THR A 16 0.85 18.69 6.01
N LEU A 17 1.34 19.11 7.19
CA LEU A 17 0.74 18.81 8.48
C LEU A 17 -0.35 19.83 8.77
N VAL A 18 -1.61 19.45 8.56
CA VAL A 18 -2.76 20.38 8.69
C VAL A 18 -2.95 20.86 10.13
N ARG A 19 -2.74 19.99 11.12
CA ARG A 19 -2.65 20.38 12.54
C ARG A 19 -1.19 20.65 12.83
N GLY A 20 -0.84 21.80 13.42
CA GLY A 20 0.53 22.19 13.78
C GLY A 20 1.21 21.31 14.84
N ASP A 21 0.74 20.08 15.01
CA ASP A 21 1.28 19.07 15.92
C ASP A 21 2.32 18.22 15.18
N LEU A 22 3.56 18.27 15.68
CA LEU A 22 4.70 17.50 15.19
C LEU A 22 4.49 15.97 15.32
N SER A 23 3.61 15.52 16.21
CA SER A 23 3.26 14.10 16.38
C SER A 23 2.69 13.48 15.09
N SER A 24 2.05 14.32 14.26
CA SER A 24 1.51 13.97 12.95
C SER A 24 2.58 13.44 11.98
N VAL A 25 3.84 13.88 12.12
CA VAL A 25 4.97 13.37 11.33
C VAL A 25 5.24 11.90 11.66
N ILE A 26 5.20 11.54 12.94
CA ILE A 26 5.41 10.16 13.40
C ILE A 26 4.30 9.27 12.86
N THR A 27 3.05 9.74 12.89
CA THR A 27 1.90 9.04 12.28
C THR A 27 2.10 8.86 10.77
N ALA A 28 2.55 9.89 10.05
CA ALA A 28 2.81 9.79 8.61
C ALA A 28 3.91 8.76 8.29
N VAL A 29 5.00 8.71 9.06
CA VAL A 29 6.08 7.72 8.89
C VAL A 29 5.58 6.30 9.18
N LYS A 30 4.81 6.10 10.26
CA LYS A 30 4.21 4.80 10.59
C LYS A 30 3.25 4.34 9.48
N LEU A 31 2.43 5.25 8.96
CA LEU A 31 1.51 4.97 7.85
C LEU A 31 2.25 4.54 6.60
N SER A 32 3.30 5.28 6.23
CA SER A 32 4.15 4.99 5.09
C SER A 32 4.77 3.60 5.18
N ARG A 33 5.37 3.25 6.34
CA ARG A 33 5.94 1.91 6.57
C ARG A 33 4.90 0.79 6.45
N ALA A 34 3.73 0.99 7.04
CA ALA A 34 2.65 0.01 6.99
C ALA A 34 2.10 -0.15 5.56
N THR A 35 1.97 0.94 4.81
CA THR A 35 1.61 0.94 3.39
C THR A 35 2.64 0.20 2.54
N PHE A 36 3.93 0.50 2.75
CA PHE A 36 5.02 -0.14 2.02
C PHE A 36 5.10 -1.65 2.26
N LYS A 37 4.75 -2.10 3.48
CA LYS A 37 4.62 -3.54 3.79
C LYS A 37 3.53 -4.20 2.93
N LYS A 38 2.38 -3.55 2.74
CA LYS A 38 1.29 -4.05 1.87
C LYS A 38 1.71 -4.06 0.41
N ILE A 39 2.37 -3.01 -0.07
CA ILE A 39 2.91 -2.95 -1.45
C ILE A 39 3.84 -4.14 -1.71
N LYS A 40 4.79 -4.42 -0.79
CA LYS A 40 5.68 -5.58 -0.93
C LYS A 40 4.94 -6.92 -0.94
N GLN A 41 3.89 -7.08 -0.13
CA GLN A 41 3.06 -8.30 -0.15
C GLN A 41 2.35 -8.48 -1.50
N ASN A 42 1.76 -7.42 -2.04
CA ASN A 42 1.07 -7.47 -3.33
C ASN A 42 2.06 -7.78 -4.46
N LEU A 43 3.23 -7.16 -4.44
CA LEU A 43 4.28 -7.39 -5.43
C LEU A 43 4.77 -8.84 -5.37
N PHE A 44 4.98 -9.39 -4.16
CA PHE A 44 5.36 -10.79 -3.97
C PHE A 44 4.34 -11.75 -4.60
N TRP A 45 3.05 -11.54 -4.33
CA TRP A 45 2.00 -12.36 -4.94
C TRP A 45 1.99 -12.24 -6.47
N ALA A 46 2.11 -11.04 -7.02
CA ALA A 46 2.18 -10.83 -8.47
C ALA A 46 3.35 -11.61 -9.11
N PHE A 47 4.55 -11.56 -8.52
CA PHE A 47 5.69 -12.34 -8.99
C PHE A 47 5.48 -13.84 -8.83
N PHE A 48 4.91 -14.29 -7.71
CA PHE A 48 4.62 -15.70 -7.48
C PHE A 48 3.65 -16.27 -8.54
N TYR A 49 2.59 -15.53 -8.86
CA TYR A 49 1.67 -15.91 -9.94
C TYR A 49 2.38 -15.98 -11.29
N ASN A 50 3.15 -14.97 -11.67
CA ASN A 50 3.89 -14.98 -12.94
C ASN A 50 4.90 -16.13 -13.01
N LEU A 51 5.60 -16.42 -11.91
CA LEU A 51 6.59 -17.49 -11.83
C LEU A 51 5.98 -18.88 -12.01
N ILE A 52 4.74 -19.10 -11.58
CA ILE A 52 4.03 -20.38 -11.78
C ILE A 52 3.31 -20.40 -13.13
N ALA A 53 2.66 -19.30 -13.50
CA ALA A 53 1.84 -19.24 -14.69
C ALA A 53 2.66 -19.39 -15.97
N ILE A 54 3.86 -18.78 -16.06
CA ILE A 54 4.70 -18.85 -17.26
C ILE A 54 5.17 -20.31 -17.53
N PRO A 55 5.79 -21.04 -16.60
CA PRO A 55 6.16 -22.45 -16.81
C PRO A 55 4.97 -23.34 -17.12
N VAL A 56 3.84 -23.18 -16.42
CA VAL A 56 2.66 -24.01 -16.64
C VAL A 56 2.00 -23.72 -17.99
N ALA A 57 2.04 -22.47 -18.46
CA ALA A 57 1.63 -22.09 -19.82
C ALA A 57 2.54 -22.71 -20.89
N ILE A 58 3.87 -22.72 -20.66
CA ILE A 58 4.84 -23.39 -21.55
C ILE A 58 4.56 -24.90 -21.63
N LEU A 59 4.15 -25.53 -20.52
CA LEU A 59 3.78 -26.94 -20.50
C LEU A 59 2.40 -27.24 -21.13
N GLY A 60 1.65 -26.21 -21.58
CA GLY A 60 0.35 -26.37 -22.23
C GLY A 60 -0.80 -26.77 -21.29
N LEU A 61 -0.57 -26.73 -19.97
CA LEU A 61 -1.50 -27.25 -18.94
C LEU A 61 -2.36 -26.14 -18.31
N LEU A 62 -2.25 -24.89 -18.77
CA LEU A 62 -2.94 -23.75 -18.18
C LEU A 62 -4.09 -23.28 -19.07
N HIS A 63 -5.31 -23.43 -18.59
CA HIS A 63 -6.48 -22.80 -19.20
C HIS A 63 -6.48 -21.29 -18.84
N PRO A 64 -6.33 -20.36 -19.81
CA PRO A 64 -6.13 -18.93 -19.56
C PRO A 64 -7.18 -18.30 -18.64
N VAL A 65 -8.44 -18.77 -18.74
CA VAL A 65 -9.57 -18.28 -17.93
C VAL A 65 -9.37 -18.51 -16.44
N ILE A 66 -8.72 -19.61 -16.02
CA ILE A 66 -8.49 -19.89 -14.60
C ILE A 66 -7.39 -18.97 -14.04
N ALA A 67 -6.35 -18.71 -14.84
CA ALA A 67 -5.30 -17.75 -14.48
C ALA A 67 -5.88 -16.33 -14.33
N GLU A 68 -6.77 -15.93 -15.23
CA GLU A 68 -7.39 -14.62 -15.22
C GLU A 68 -8.37 -14.45 -14.05
N MET A 69 -9.17 -15.47 -13.71
CA MET A 69 -10.02 -15.46 -12.52
C MET A 69 -9.20 -15.39 -11.22
N ALA A 70 -8.06 -16.08 -11.14
CA ALA A 70 -7.15 -15.96 -10.01
C ALA A 70 -6.54 -14.55 -9.90
N MET A 71 -6.22 -13.91 -11.02
CA MET A 71 -5.70 -12.54 -11.06
C MET A 71 -6.75 -11.50 -10.64
N ALA A 72 -8.01 -11.68 -11.06
CA ALA A 72 -9.12 -10.81 -10.65
C ALA A 72 -9.44 -10.94 -9.14
N THR A 73 -9.46 -12.17 -8.62
CA THR A 73 -9.68 -12.43 -7.17
C THR A 73 -8.53 -11.95 -6.30
N SER A 74 -7.29 -11.93 -6.82
CA SER A 74 -6.14 -11.30 -6.17
C SER A 74 -6.39 -9.81 -5.89
N SER A 75 -6.98 -9.05 -6.82
CA SER A 75 -7.30 -7.63 -6.61
C SER A 75 -8.24 -7.42 -5.42
N ILE A 76 -9.24 -8.28 -5.25
CA ILE A 76 -10.18 -8.23 -4.11
C ILE A 76 -9.43 -8.52 -2.80
N SER A 77 -8.55 -9.52 -2.79
CA SER A 77 -7.72 -9.85 -1.61
C SER A 77 -6.75 -8.73 -1.27
N VAL A 78 -6.13 -8.11 -2.26
CA VAL A 78 -5.23 -6.97 -2.09
C VAL A 78 -5.96 -5.75 -1.53
N VAL A 79 -7.11 -5.39 -2.10
CA VAL A 79 -7.93 -4.27 -1.61
C VAL A 79 -8.43 -4.54 -0.19
N THR A 80 -8.86 -5.77 0.10
CA THR A 80 -9.27 -6.17 1.46
C THR A 80 -8.10 -6.11 2.45
N ASN A 81 -6.91 -6.58 2.04
CA ASN A 81 -5.68 -6.52 2.83
C ASN A 81 -5.17 -5.10 3.04
N ALA A 82 -5.40 -4.19 2.08
CA ALA A 82 -5.14 -2.76 2.22
C ALA A 82 -6.16 -2.09 3.16
N ASN A 83 -7.42 -2.51 3.15
CA ASN A 83 -8.44 -1.99 4.08
C ASN A 83 -8.13 -2.35 5.54
N LEU A 84 -7.45 -3.47 5.80
CA LEU A 84 -6.90 -3.81 7.11
C LEU A 84 -5.90 -2.77 7.64
N LEU A 85 -5.28 -1.95 6.77
CA LEU A 85 -4.45 -0.83 7.19
C LEU A 85 -5.24 0.24 7.98
N ARG A 86 -6.57 0.37 7.76
CA ARG A 86 -7.43 1.24 8.58
C ARG A 86 -7.55 0.79 10.03
N ARG A 87 -7.23 -0.48 10.33
CA ARG A 87 -7.20 -1.03 11.70
C ARG A 87 -5.83 -0.88 12.36
N GLU A 88 -4.78 -0.57 11.62
CA GLU A 88 -3.47 -0.28 12.20
C GLU A 88 -3.58 1.01 13.01
N ASN A 89 -3.17 0.96 14.27
CA ASN A 89 -3.23 2.11 15.17
C ASN A 89 -2.06 3.06 14.84
N VAL A 90 -2.24 3.86 13.80
CA VAL A 90 -1.20 4.78 13.31
C VAL A 90 -1.14 6.08 14.11
N GLN A 91 -2.13 6.32 14.97
CA GLN A 91 -2.18 7.51 15.84
C GLN A 91 -1.04 7.46 16.87
N ALA A 92 -0.24 8.52 16.91
CA ALA A 92 0.71 8.75 17.98
C ALA A 92 -0.09 9.15 19.24
N ASN A 93 -0.45 8.16 20.08
CA ASN A 93 -0.93 8.44 21.42
C ASN A 93 0.25 8.93 22.26
N TYR A 94 0.30 10.23 22.53
CA TYR A 94 1.09 10.79 23.63
C TYR A 94 0.09 11.30 24.69
N LYS A 95 0.31 10.90 25.94
CA LYS A 95 -0.33 11.51 27.10
C LYS A 95 0.26 12.88 27.35
#